data_AF-A0A2W1MEN5-F1
#
_entry.id   AF-A0A2W1MEN5-F1
#
_cell.length_a   1.000
_cell.length_b   1.000
_cell.length_c   1.000
_cell.angle_alpha   90.00
_cell.angle_beta   90.00
_cell.angle_gamma   90.00
#
_symmetry.space_group_name_H-M   'P 1'
#
loop_
_entity.id
_entity.type
_entity.pdbx_description
1 polymer ?
#
loop_
_entity_poly.entity_id
_entity_poly.type
_entity_poly.pdbx_seq_one_letter_code
_entity_poly.pdbx_strand_id
1 'polypeptide(L)'
;MFIRKLMLLAAVSLSQLQTAVAEEDTQIVERIDAQVRANAQWTQEAEHCPADLMPGHRALEINAHDCNTADQLDGCLALCSAGDAYSCLHTAVTLQQLGGDPAGFEPLYQRACKLGAASGCTNHAAGLYRADMQNERVQACAARSFTKACDQDDPWACTMLGMYLARGIGVKKDLPKALEVLKKSCKHGEEDPACSNALQLGASIRKTLDEAKPAD
;
A
#
# COMPACT_ATOMS: atom_id res chain seq x y z
N MET A 1 27.25 -18.75 58.52
CA MET A 1 27.43 -19.11 57.10
C MET A 1 26.15 -18.70 56.37
N PHE A 2 26.10 -17.48 55.81
CA PHE A 2 26.26 -17.22 54.36
C PHE A 2 25.38 -18.19 53.54
N ILE A 3 24.37 -17.77 52.76
CA ILE A 3 24.47 -16.81 51.65
C ILE A 3 23.11 -16.11 51.45
N ARG A 4 23.15 -14.77 51.39
CA ARG A 4 22.10 -13.89 50.86
C ARG A 4 21.73 -14.32 49.43
N LYS A 5 20.49 -14.76 49.19
CA LYS A 5 19.88 -14.65 47.85
C LYS A 5 19.53 -13.18 47.61
N LEU A 6 20.53 -12.40 47.23
CA LEU A 6 20.34 -11.05 46.72
C LEU A 6 19.80 -11.21 45.29
N MET A 7 18.52 -10.91 45.08
CA MET A 7 17.97 -10.75 43.73
C MET A 7 18.73 -9.61 43.05
N LEU A 8 19.54 -9.94 42.05
CA LEU A 8 20.09 -8.98 41.11
C LEU A 8 18.95 -8.49 40.20
N LEU A 9 18.30 -7.40 40.59
CA LEU A 9 17.59 -6.55 39.64
C LEU A 9 18.67 -5.85 38.80
N ALA A 10 18.97 -6.40 37.62
CA ALA A 10 19.88 -5.75 36.69
C ALA A 10 19.30 -4.39 36.26
N ALA A 11 20.06 -3.32 36.44
CA ALA A 11 19.74 -2.02 35.88
C ALA A 11 19.94 -2.10 34.36
N VAL A 12 18.89 -2.42 33.61
CA VAL A 12 18.92 -2.41 32.14
C VAL A 12 18.93 -0.95 31.70
N SER A 13 19.91 -0.57 30.86
CA SER A 13 19.97 0.80 30.35
C SER A 13 18.86 1.06 29.33
N LEU A 14 18.45 2.33 29.17
CA LEU A 14 17.48 2.73 28.14
C LEU A 14 17.91 2.28 26.73
N SER A 15 19.22 2.31 26.46
CA SER A 15 19.78 1.81 25.20
C SER A 15 19.62 0.29 25.03
N GLN A 16 19.81 -0.49 26.09
CA GLN A 16 19.62 -1.95 26.06
C GLN A 16 18.15 -2.33 25.91
N LEU A 17 17.24 -1.56 26.52
CA LEU A 17 15.79 -1.71 26.32
C LEU A 17 15.40 -1.41 24.87
N GLN A 18 15.91 -0.32 24.28
CA GLN A 18 15.64 0.03 22.88
C GLN A 18 16.16 -1.02 21.90
N THR A 19 17.36 -1.59 22.12
CA THR A 19 17.88 -2.65 21.27
C THR A 19 17.06 -3.94 21.39
N ALA A 20 16.59 -4.28 22.59
CA ALA A 20 15.78 -5.48 22.80
C ALA A 20 14.40 -5.36 22.11
N VAL A 21 13.75 -4.19 22.17
CA VAL A 21 12.49 -3.94 21.46
C VAL A 21 12.69 -4.02 19.94
N ALA A 22 13.77 -3.44 19.41
CA ALA A 22 14.05 -3.52 17.98
C ALA A 22 14.34 -4.97 17.51
N GLU A 23 14.98 -5.78 18.35
CA GLU A 23 15.21 -7.20 18.07
C GLU A 23 13.90 -8.01 18.09
N GLU A 24 13.01 -7.73 19.04
CA GLU A 24 11.67 -8.33 19.11
C GLU A 24 10.81 -7.97 17.89
N ASP A 25 10.77 -6.70 17.50
CA ASP A 25 10.04 -6.24 16.31
C ASP A 25 10.55 -6.96 15.05
N THR A 26 11.87 -7.09 14.91
CA THR A 26 12.50 -7.80 13.78
C THR A 26 12.06 -9.27 13.72
N GLN A 27 12.06 -9.96 14.86
CA GLN A 27 11.62 -11.35 14.95
C GLN A 27 10.13 -11.52 14.61
N ILE A 28 9.30 -10.54 14.95
CA ILE A 28 7.88 -10.53 14.57
C ILE A 28 7.74 -10.38 13.06
N VAL A 29 8.41 -9.40 12.45
CA VAL A 29 8.37 -9.17 11.00
C VAL A 29 8.83 -10.40 10.23
N GLU A 30 9.98 -10.98 10.58
CA GLU A 30 10.52 -12.17 9.90
C GLU A 30 9.57 -13.37 9.99
N ARG A 31 8.92 -13.56 11.16
CA ARG A 31 7.94 -14.62 11.36
C ARG A 31 6.72 -14.42 10.47
N ILE A 32 6.16 -13.21 10.45
CA ILE A 32 4.97 -12.89 9.67
C ILE A 32 5.27 -13.00 8.16
N ASP A 33 6.41 -12.50 7.71
CA ASP A 33 6.88 -12.66 6.32
C ASP A 33 6.98 -14.13 5.93
N ALA A 34 7.49 -14.99 6.81
CA ALA A 34 7.56 -16.43 6.58
C ALA A 34 6.16 -17.07 6.48
N GLN A 35 5.21 -16.66 7.34
CA GLN A 35 3.82 -17.16 7.29
C GLN A 35 3.12 -16.77 5.99
N VAL A 36 3.29 -15.53 5.53
CA VAL A 36 2.69 -15.04 4.28
C VAL A 36 3.29 -15.77 3.08
N ARG A 37 4.62 -15.90 3.01
CA ARG A 37 5.31 -16.63 1.93
C ARG A 37 4.94 -18.11 1.88
N ALA A 38 4.66 -18.73 3.03
CA ALA A 38 4.21 -20.12 3.09
C ALA A 38 2.76 -20.31 2.63
N ASN A 39 1.97 -19.24 2.51
CA ASN A 39 0.60 -19.33 2.06
C ASN A 39 0.52 -19.38 0.52
N ALA A 40 0.44 -20.60 -0.02
CA ALA A 40 0.37 -20.85 -1.46
C ALA A 40 -0.81 -20.16 -2.16
N GLN A 41 -1.95 -20.00 -1.47
CA GLN A 41 -3.11 -19.32 -2.04
C GLN A 41 -2.81 -17.82 -2.23
N TRP A 42 -2.29 -17.16 -1.20
CA TRP A 42 -2.04 -15.71 -1.26
C TRP A 42 -0.93 -15.37 -2.24
N THR A 43 0.13 -16.19 -2.28
CA THR A 43 1.23 -16.02 -3.24
C THR A 43 0.76 -16.20 -4.68
N GLN A 44 -0.11 -17.18 -4.98
CA GLN A 44 -0.71 -17.32 -6.31
C GLN A 44 -1.67 -16.17 -6.65
N GLU A 45 -2.44 -15.67 -5.67
CA GLU A 45 -3.26 -14.48 -5.86
C GLU A 45 -2.40 -13.29 -6.31
N ALA A 46 -1.21 -13.11 -5.70
CA ALA A 46 -0.23 -12.05 -6.00
C ALA A 46 0.37 -12.08 -7.42
N GLU A 47 0.26 -13.19 -8.14
CA GLU A 47 0.73 -13.29 -9.53
C GLU A 47 -0.25 -12.69 -10.54
N HIS A 48 -1.49 -12.44 -10.12
CA HIS A 48 -2.55 -11.92 -10.98
C HIS A 48 -2.55 -10.39 -10.99
N CYS A 49 -3.03 -9.82 -12.08
CA CYS A 49 -3.24 -8.38 -12.12
C CYS A 49 -4.32 -7.96 -11.09
N PRO A 50 -4.07 -6.96 -10.22
CA PRO A 50 -5.07 -6.52 -9.25
C PRO A 50 -6.41 -6.14 -9.89
N ALA A 51 -6.37 -5.50 -11.07
CA ALA A 51 -7.58 -5.18 -11.82
C ALA A 51 -8.45 -6.38 -12.21
N ASP A 52 -7.90 -7.60 -12.27
CA ASP A 52 -8.65 -8.81 -12.61
C ASP A 52 -9.35 -9.43 -11.40
N LEU A 53 -8.81 -9.22 -10.20
CA LEU A 53 -9.34 -9.77 -8.95
C LEU A 53 -10.14 -8.76 -8.13
N MET A 54 -10.02 -7.46 -8.42
CA MET A 54 -10.77 -6.40 -7.74
C MET A 54 -12.29 -6.56 -7.96
N PRO A 55 -13.09 -6.64 -6.89
CA PRO A 55 -14.55 -6.72 -7.01
C PRO A 55 -15.14 -5.39 -7.51
N GLY A 56 -16.33 -5.45 -8.12
CA GLY A 56 -17.05 -4.27 -8.60
C GLY A 56 -17.67 -3.38 -7.51
N HIS A 57 -17.53 -3.77 -6.24
CA HIS A 57 -18.01 -3.04 -5.07
C HIS A 57 -16.86 -2.90 -4.07
N ARG A 58 -16.92 -1.84 -3.26
CA ARG A 58 -15.97 -1.60 -2.18
C ARG A 58 -16.35 -2.43 -0.95
N ALA A 59 -15.36 -2.83 -0.16
CA ALA A 59 -15.59 -3.33 1.20
C ALA A 59 -16.35 -2.29 2.04
N LEU A 60 -17.55 -2.65 2.50
CA LEU A 60 -18.46 -1.73 3.21
C LEU A 60 -18.10 -1.56 4.69
N GLU A 61 -17.38 -2.53 5.27
CA GLU A 61 -16.94 -2.50 6.66
C GLU A 61 -15.51 -1.96 6.72
N ILE A 62 -15.36 -0.72 7.20
CA ILE A 62 -14.06 -0.21 7.65
C ILE A 62 -13.92 -0.67 9.10
N ASN A 63 -13.44 -1.88 9.30
CA ASN A 63 -13.04 -2.31 10.63
C ASN A 63 -11.74 -1.56 10.98
N ALA A 64 -11.86 -0.54 11.83
CA ALA A 64 -10.73 0.24 12.32
C ALA A 64 -9.92 -0.59 13.32
N HIS A 65 -9.18 -1.57 12.80
CA HIS A 65 -8.18 -2.28 13.55
C HIS A 65 -6.86 -1.53 13.43
N ASP A 66 -6.30 -1.11 14.57
CA ASP A 66 -4.97 -0.53 14.61
C ASP A 66 -3.96 -1.65 14.31
N CYS A 67 -3.46 -1.67 13.08
CA CYS A 67 -2.28 -2.44 12.69
C CYS A 67 -1.24 -1.43 12.21
N ASN A 68 -0.48 -0.89 13.15
CA ASN A 68 0.54 0.12 12.91
C ASN A 68 1.85 -0.14 13.68
N THR A 69 1.88 -1.16 14.55
CA THR A 69 3.08 -1.61 15.27
C THR A 69 3.31 -3.11 15.09
N ALA A 70 4.54 -3.57 15.38
CA ALA A 70 4.91 -4.97 15.19
C ALA A 70 4.09 -5.93 16.08
N ASP A 71 3.85 -5.57 17.35
CA ASP A 71 3.12 -6.38 18.32
C ASP A 71 1.64 -6.62 17.95
N GLN A 72 1.09 -5.83 17.02
CA GLN A 72 -0.28 -5.99 16.50
C GLN A 72 -0.36 -6.97 15.32
N LEU A 73 0.76 -7.30 14.67
CA LEU A 73 0.78 -8.01 13.39
C LEU A 73 0.16 -9.42 13.45
N ASP A 74 0.38 -10.19 14.52
CA ASP A 74 -0.22 -11.54 14.62
C ASP A 74 -1.76 -11.47 14.66
N GLY A 75 -2.31 -10.52 15.42
CA GLY A 75 -3.77 -10.32 15.53
C GLY A 75 -4.37 -9.86 14.21
N CYS A 76 -3.72 -8.90 13.55
CA CYS A 76 -4.16 -8.39 12.26
C CYS A 76 -4.05 -9.41 11.13
N LEU A 77 -3.00 -10.25 11.15
CA LEU A 77 -2.88 -11.36 10.21
C LEU A 77 -3.99 -12.40 10.40
N ALA A 78 -4.39 -12.67 11.64
CA ALA A 78 -5.52 -13.56 11.92
C ALA A 78 -6.84 -12.99 11.37
N LEU A 79 -7.10 -11.69 11.54
CA LEU A 79 -8.27 -11.02 10.96
C LEU A 79 -8.23 -11.01 9.42
N CYS A 80 -7.08 -10.74 8.83
CA CYS A 80 -6.87 -10.87 7.38
C CYS A 80 -7.15 -12.30 6.87
N SER A 81 -6.73 -13.30 7.63
CA SER A 81 -7.01 -14.71 7.34
C SER A 81 -8.52 -15.00 7.39
N ALA A 82 -9.24 -14.37 8.32
CA ALA A 82 -10.70 -14.43 8.43
C ALA A 82 -11.45 -13.64 7.33
N GLY A 83 -10.75 -12.89 6.47
CA GLY A 83 -11.33 -12.19 5.33
C GLY A 83 -11.51 -10.69 5.53
N ASP A 84 -10.96 -10.11 6.59
CA ASP A 84 -10.99 -8.66 6.79
C ASP A 84 -10.02 -7.95 5.83
N ALA A 85 -10.58 -7.24 4.85
CA ALA A 85 -9.82 -6.59 3.78
C ALA A 85 -8.83 -5.54 4.29
N TYR A 86 -9.25 -4.76 5.30
CA TYR A 86 -8.45 -3.67 5.85
C TYR A 86 -7.35 -4.19 6.77
N SER A 87 -7.56 -5.27 7.50
CA SER A 87 -6.52 -5.94 8.28
C SER A 87 -5.44 -6.50 7.36
N CYS A 88 -5.80 -7.05 6.18
CA CYS A 88 -4.81 -7.43 5.17
C CYS A 88 -4.00 -6.22 4.69
N LEU A 89 -4.68 -5.11 4.37
CA LEU A 89 -4.05 -3.88 3.93
C LEU A 89 -3.08 -3.32 4.98
N HIS A 90 -3.53 -3.16 6.22
CA HIS A 90 -2.74 -2.55 7.28
C HIS A 90 -1.57 -3.45 7.70
N THR A 91 -1.77 -4.78 7.78
CA THR A 91 -0.66 -5.73 7.99
C THR A 91 0.42 -5.55 6.91
N ALA A 92 0.03 -5.45 5.64
CA ALA A 92 0.98 -5.23 4.53
C ALA A 92 1.74 -3.89 4.66
N VAL A 93 1.03 -2.81 4.97
CA VAL A 93 1.63 -1.48 5.17
C VAL A 93 2.62 -1.50 6.32
N THR A 94 2.25 -2.08 7.46
CA THR A 94 3.11 -2.14 8.65
C THR A 94 4.35 -2.99 8.38
N LEU A 95 4.22 -4.17 7.77
CA LEU A 95 5.38 -4.97 7.36
C LEU A 95 6.32 -4.19 6.45
N GLN A 96 5.78 -3.51 5.43
CA GLN A 96 6.58 -2.69 4.53
C GLN A 96 7.29 -1.53 5.25
N GLN A 97 6.62 -0.86 6.19
CA GLN A 97 7.19 0.23 6.99
C GLN A 97 8.29 -0.23 7.93
N LEU A 98 8.15 -1.44 8.48
CA LEU A 98 9.13 -2.07 9.37
C LEU A 98 10.27 -2.77 8.60
N GLY A 99 10.30 -2.68 7.27
CA GLY A 99 11.37 -3.22 6.44
C GLY A 99 11.27 -4.70 6.11
N GLY A 100 10.06 -5.28 6.18
CA GLY A 100 9.78 -6.65 5.74
C GLY A 100 10.11 -6.88 4.26
N ASP A 101 10.21 -8.15 3.88
CA ASP A 101 10.48 -8.59 2.52
C ASP A 101 9.24 -8.33 1.62
N PRO A 102 9.39 -7.83 0.38
CA PRO A 102 8.26 -7.69 -0.55
C PRO A 102 7.43 -8.96 -0.73
N ALA A 103 8.04 -10.14 -0.73
CA ALA A 103 7.32 -11.41 -0.80
C ALA A 103 6.49 -11.70 0.46
N GLY A 104 6.76 -11.03 1.57
CA GLY A 104 6.02 -11.08 2.84
C GLY A 104 4.82 -10.13 2.91
N PHE A 105 4.76 -9.06 2.09
CA PHE A 105 3.64 -8.10 2.13
C PHE A 105 2.88 -7.90 0.81
N GLU A 106 3.49 -8.13 -0.36
CA GLU A 106 2.79 -8.02 -1.65
C GLU A 106 1.58 -8.97 -1.77
N PRO A 107 1.65 -10.24 -1.32
CA PRO A 107 0.48 -11.10 -1.28
C PRO A 107 -0.67 -10.57 -0.42
N LEU A 108 -0.35 -9.84 0.66
CA LEU A 108 -1.36 -9.23 1.53
C LEU A 108 -2.04 -8.04 0.85
N TYR A 109 -1.30 -7.21 0.10
CA TYR A 109 -1.91 -6.15 -0.72
C TYR A 109 -2.87 -6.71 -1.77
N GLN A 110 -2.46 -7.77 -2.47
CA GLN A 110 -3.32 -8.40 -3.48
C GLN A 110 -4.54 -9.08 -2.85
N ARG A 111 -4.37 -9.69 -1.67
CA ARG A 111 -5.50 -10.22 -0.91
C ARG A 111 -6.47 -9.13 -0.48
N ALA A 112 -5.97 -8.01 0.05
CA ALA A 112 -6.79 -6.85 0.40
C ALA A 112 -7.58 -6.33 -0.82
N CYS A 113 -6.92 -6.27 -1.99
CA CYS A 113 -7.56 -5.92 -3.25
C CYS A 113 -8.73 -6.86 -3.59
N LYS A 114 -8.49 -8.17 -3.56
CA LYS A 114 -9.50 -9.21 -3.85
C LYS A 114 -10.69 -9.15 -2.88
N LEU A 115 -10.43 -8.76 -1.62
CA LEU A 115 -11.45 -8.60 -0.58
C LEU A 115 -12.17 -7.24 -0.65
N GLY A 116 -11.82 -6.36 -1.60
CA GLY A 116 -12.54 -5.11 -1.86
C GLY A 116 -11.97 -3.87 -1.18
N ALA A 117 -10.78 -3.94 -0.57
CA ALA A 117 -10.05 -2.75 -0.16
C ALA A 117 -9.32 -2.17 -1.38
N ALA A 118 -9.89 -1.12 -1.99
CA ALA A 118 -9.35 -0.49 -3.19
C ALA A 118 -7.87 -0.08 -3.06
N SER A 119 -7.47 0.41 -1.88
CA SER A 119 -6.07 0.76 -1.59
C SER A 119 -5.12 -0.44 -1.65
N GLY A 120 -5.59 -1.66 -1.40
CA GLY A 120 -4.80 -2.88 -1.63
C GLY A 120 -4.45 -3.06 -3.11
N CYS A 121 -5.41 -2.80 -4.01
CA CYS A 121 -5.17 -2.82 -5.45
C CYS A 121 -4.18 -1.74 -5.87
N THR A 122 -4.31 -0.52 -5.31
CA THR A 122 -3.39 0.59 -5.56
C THR A 122 -1.96 0.26 -5.15
N ASN A 123 -1.78 -0.28 -3.93
CA ASN A 123 -0.45 -0.61 -3.42
C ASN A 123 0.20 -1.75 -4.21
N HIS A 124 -0.54 -2.84 -4.47
CA HIS A 124 0.02 -3.96 -5.24
C HIS A 124 0.37 -3.54 -6.68
N ALA A 125 -0.49 -2.76 -7.35
CA ALA A 125 -0.20 -2.22 -8.68
C ALA A 125 1.07 -1.34 -8.70
N ALA A 126 1.28 -0.52 -7.66
CA ALA A 126 2.49 0.27 -7.52
C ALA A 126 3.73 -0.61 -7.26
N GLY A 127 3.59 -1.67 -6.46
CA GLY A 127 4.62 -2.69 -6.22
C GLY A 127 5.07 -3.39 -7.50
N LEU A 128 4.11 -3.93 -8.26
CA LEU A 128 4.36 -4.56 -9.57
C LEU A 128 5.09 -3.61 -10.54
N TYR A 129 4.62 -2.36 -10.66
CA TYR A 129 5.26 -1.38 -11.52
C TYR A 129 6.69 -1.02 -11.07
N ARG A 130 6.95 -0.92 -9.77
CA ARG A 130 8.30 -0.67 -9.25
C ARG A 130 9.24 -1.84 -9.54
N ALA A 131 8.73 -3.07 -9.52
CA ALA A 131 9.52 -4.26 -9.80
C ALA A 131 9.91 -4.36 -11.29
N ASP A 132 9.04 -3.95 -12.22
CA ASP A 132 9.30 -4.04 -13.66
C ASP A 132 8.66 -2.90 -14.46
N MET A 133 9.21 -1.69 -14.30
CA MET A 133 8.62 -0.47 -14.87
C MET A 133 8.62 -0.41 -16.40
N GLN A 134 9.45 -1.20 -17.09
CA GLN A 134 9.56 -1.19 -18.56
C GLN A 134 8.65 -2.22 -19.23
N ASN A 135 8.05 -3.11 -18.45
CA ASN A 135 7.19 -4.15 -18.98
C ASN A 135 5.78 -3.62 -19.28
N GLU A 136 5.43 -3.61 -20.56
CA GLU A 136 4.16 -3.08 -21.04
C GLU A 136 2.94 -3.78 -20.44
N ARG A 137 3.04 -5.08 -20.13
CA ARG A 137 1.94 -5.82 -19.48
C ARG A 137 1.75 -5.34 -18.04
N VAL A 138 2.85 -5.11 -17.33
CA VAL A 138 2.83 -4.56 -15.97
C VAL A 138 2.29 -3.14 -15.97
N GLN A 139 2.74 -2.28 -16.90
CA GLN A 139 2.23 -0.92 -17.05
C GLN A 139 0.71 -0.91 -17.34
N ALA A 140 0.24 -1.74 -18.27
CA ALA A 140 -1.18 -1.84 -18.61
C ALA A 140 -2.00 -2.38 -17.42
N CYS A 141 -1.47 -3.37 -16.70
CA CYS A 141 -2.10 -3.88 -15.49
C CYS A 141 -2.23 -2.81 -14.41
N ALA A 142 -1.16 -2.07 -14.12
CA ALA A 142 -1.16 -0.99 -13.13
C ALA A 142 -2.16 0.11 -13.52
N ALA A 143 -2.17 0.54 -14.79
CA ALA A 143 -3.10 1.56 -15.26
C ALA A 143 -4.58 1.15 -15.11
N ARG A 144 -4.91 -0.10 -15.44
CA ARG A 144 -6.25 -0.67 -15.23
C ARG A 144 -6.62 -0.72 -13.75
N SER A 145 -5.66 -1.07 -12.89
CA SER A 145 -5.86 -1.19 -11.44
C SER A 145 -6.11 0.17 -10.82
N PHE A 146 -5.31 1.19 -11.17
CA PHE A 146 -5.52 2.57 -10.74
C PHE A 146 -6.84 3.15 -11.25
N THR A 147 -7.25 2.79 -12.47
CA THR A 147 -8.58 3.18 -12.99
C THR A 147 -9.69 2.65 -12.09
N LYS A 148 -9.74 1.33 -11.86
CA LYS A 148 -10.79 0.72 -11.06
C LYS A 148 -10.78 1.19 -9.60
N ALA A 149 -9.60 1.34 -8.99
CA ALA A 149 -9.49 1.83 -7.62
C ALA A 149 -9.88 3.30 -7.49
N CYS A 150 -9.55 4.15 -8.48
CA CYS A 150 -9.99 5.54 -8.51
C CYS A 150 -11.51 5.66 -8.72
N ASP A 151 -12.12 4.74 -9.47
CA ASP A 151 -13.59 4.66 -9.60
C ASP A 151 -14.28 4.21 -8.29
N GLN A 152 -13.53 3.60 -7.36
CA GLN A 152 -13.96 3.33 -5.98
C GLN A 152 -13.50 4.41 -4.98
N ASP A 153 -13.13 5.58 -5.49
CA ASP A 153 -12.71 6.76 -4.74
C ASP A 153 -11.45 6.56 -3.88
N ASP A 154 -10.52 5.68 -4.29
CA ASP A 154 -9.20 5.61 -3.67
C ASP A 154 -8.35 6.84 -4.08
N PRO A 155 -7.97 7.73 -3.13
CA PRO A 155 -7.30 8.98 -3.47
C PRO A 155 -5.95 8.78 -4.17
N TRP A 156 -5.16 7.81 -3.68
CA TRP A 156 -3.86 7.48 -4.25
C TRP A 156 -3.97 6.87 -5.64
N ALA A 157 -4.98 6.02 -5.89
CA ALA A 157 -5.26 5.51 -7.23
C ALA A 157 -5.55 6.64 -8.22
N CYS A 158 -6.34 7.64 -7.81
CA CYS A 158 -6.63 8.79 -8.67
C CYS A 158 -5.38 9.62 -8.98
N THR A 159 -4.49 9.80 -8.00
CA THR A 159 -3.20 10.46 -8.21
C THR A 159 -2.31 9.67 -9.17
N MET A 160 -2.21 8.35 -8.99
CA MET A 160 -1.41 7.47 -9.84
C MET A 160 -1.98 7.38 -11.26
N LEU A 161 -3.30 7.30 -11.43
CA LEU A 161 -3.96 7.34 -12.72
C LEU A 161 -3.71 8.67 -13.44
N GLY A 162 -3.78 9.79 -12.73
CA GLY A 162 -3.45 11.10 -13.28
C GLY A 162 -2.02 11.16 -13.80
N MET A 163 -1.05 10.59 -13.07
CA MET A 163 0.34 10.48 -13.53
C MET A 163 0.46 9.59 -14.78
N TYR A 164 -0.22 8.44 -14.79
CA TYR A 164 -0.19 7.49 -15.91
C TYR A 164 -0.78 8.10 -17.18
N LEU A 165 -1.91 8.81 -17.08
CA LEU A 165 -2.51 9.55 -18.18
C LEU A 165 -1.63 10.72 -18.63
N ALA A 166 -0.96 11.40 -17.70
CA ALA A 166 -0.07 12.52 -18.06
C ALA A 166 1.16 12.07 -18.85
N ARG A 167 1.67 10.86 -18.55
CA ARG A 167 2.89 10.31 -19.15
C ARG A 167 2.63 9.30 -20.27
N GLY A 168 1.42 8.76 -20.38
CA GLY A 168 1.09 7.69 -21.32
C GLY A 168 1.67 6.33 -20.92
N ILE A 169 1.72 6.01 -19.62
CA ILE A 169 2.26 4.74 -19.11
C ILE A 169 1.14 3.71 -19.11
N GLY A 170 1.23 2.66 -19.94
CA GLY A 170 0.20 1.61 -20.03
C GLY A 170 -1.19 2.07 -20.50
N VAL A 171 -1.36 3.37 -20.80
CA VAL A 171 -2.56 4.02 -21.32
C VAL A 171 -2.18 5.12 -22.29
N LYS A 172 -3.12 5.53 -23.15
CA LYS A 172 -2.90 6.68 -24.04
C LYS A 172 -2.73 7.96 -23.19
N LYS A 173 -1.73 8.77 -23.55
CA LYS A 173 -1.52 10.09 -22.93
C LYS A 173 -2.74 10.99 -23.13
N ASP A 174 -3.27 11.54 -22.04
CA ASP A 174 -4.45 12.40 -22.01
C ASP A 174 -4.36 13.39 -20.84
N LEU A 175 -3.87 14.61 -21.12
CA LEU A 175 -3.68 15.65 -20.11
C LEU A 175 -5.01 16.20 -19.54
N PRO A 176 -6.04 16.49 -20.36
CA PRO A 176 -7.35 16.87 -19.83
C PRO A 176 -7.95 15.82 -18.90
N LYS A 177 -7.92 14.53 -19.28
CA LYS A 177 -8.44 13.47 -18.43
C LYS A 177 -7.62 13.30 -17.15
N ALA A 178 -6.29 13.46 -17.23
CA ALA A 178 -5.44 13.48 -16.05
C ALA A 178 -5.88 14.55 -15.03
N LEU A 179 -6.16 15.78 -15.49
CA LEU A 179 -6.65 16.84 -14.61
C LEU A 179 -8.03 16.55 -14.01
N GLU A 180 -8.90 15.86 -14.73
CA GLU A 180 -10.22 15.45 -14.22
C GLU A 180 -10.08 14.43 -13.09
N VAL A 181 -9.30 13.37 -13.28
CA VAL A 181 -9.14 12.30 -12.28
C VAL A 181 -8.39 12.80 -11.04
N LEU A 182 -7.42 13.69 -11.19
CA LEU A 182 -6.66 14.26 -10.06
C LEU A 182 -7.54 15.04 -9.07
N LYS A 183 -8.68 15.58 -9.51
CA LYS A 183 -9.64 16.25 -8.60
C LYS A 183 -10.26 15.27 -7.59
N LYS A 184 -10.41 14.00 -7.97
CA LYS A 184 -10.99 12.98 -7.10
C LYS A 184 -10.08 12.64 -5.92
N SER A 185 -8.77 12.85 -6.05
CA SER A 185 -7.79 12.64 -4.96
C SER A 185 -8.05 13.51 -3.72
N CYS A 186 -8.80 14.61 -3.87
CA CYS A 186 -9.08 15.56 -2.80
C CYS A 186 -10.39 15.30 -2.06
N LYS A 187 -11.00 14.12 -2.24
CA LYS A 187 -12.28 13.75 -1.61
C LYS A 187 -12.26 13.86 -0.07
N HIS A 188 -11.11 13.62 0.55
CA HIS A 188 -10.94 13.70 2.01
C HIS A 188 -10.36 15.03 2.51
N GLY A 189 -10.26 16.04 1.64
CA GLY A 189 -9.70 17.35 1.98
C GLY A 189 -8.31 17.58 1.40
N GLU A 190 -7.85 18.83 1.46
CA GLU A 190 -6.56 19.25 0.88
C GLU A 190 -5.34 18.78 1.69
N GLU A 191 -5.54 18.45 2.97
CA GLU A 191 -4.50 17.93 3.85
C GLU A 191 -4.19 16.44 3.58
N ASP A 192 -5.03 15.75 2.80
CA ASP A 192 -4.75 14.38 2.36
C ASP A 192 -3.45 14.37 1.51
N PRO A 193 -2.44 13.55 1.87
CA PRO A 193 -1.20 13.46 1.11
C PRO A 193 -1.40 13.15 -0.38
N ALA A 194 -2.40 12.34 -0.74
CA ALA A 194 -2.73 12.05 -2.13
C ALA A 194 -3.26 13.29 -2.86
N CYS A 195 -4.07 14.12 -2.18
CA CYS A 195 -4.54 15.39 -2.73
C CYS A 195 -3.39 16.37 -2.96
N SER A 196 -2.50 16.55 -1.98
CA SER A 196 -1.35 17.44 -2.11
C SER A 196 -0.48 17.07 -3.33
N ASN A 197 -0.19 15.77 -3.50
CA ASN A 197 0.51 15.27 -4.69
C ASN A 197 -0.29 15.50 -5.98
N ALA A 198 -1.61 15.29 -5.94
CA ALA A 198 -2.47 15.51 -7.10
C ALA A 198 -2.52 16.98 -7.53
N LEU A 199 -2.56 17.91 -6.58
CA LEU A 199 -2.55 19.35 -6.84
C LEU A 199 -1.22 19.78 -7.47
N GLN A 200 -0.10 19.28 -6.95
CA GLN A 200 1.22 19.55 -7.51
C GLN A 200 1.35 19.04 -8.95
N LEU A 201 0.95 17.79 -9.20
CA LEU A 201 0.95 17.20 -10.54
C LEU A 201 0.01 17.98 -11.47
N GLY A 202 -1.18 18.33 -10.99
CA GLY A 202 -2.16 19.10 -11.76
C GLY A 202 -1.65 20.49 -12.15
N ALA A 203 -0.90 21.16 -11.27
CA ALA A 203 -0.26 22.44 -11.59
C ALA A 203 0.77 22.29 -12.71
N SER A 204 1.59 21.23 -12.66
CA SER A 204 2.55 20.92 -13.72
C SER A 204 1.86 20.64 -15.06
N ILE A 205 0.78 19.85 -15.07
CA ILE A 205 0.02 19.54 -16.29
C ILE A 205 -0.60 20.80 -16.90
N ARG A 206 -1.19 21.68 -16.07
CA ARG A 206 -1.77 22.96 -16.54
C ARG A 206 -0.73 23.82 -17.23
N LYS A 207 0.46 23.95 -16.62
CA LYS A 207 1.59 24.69 -17.23
C LYS A 207 1.95 24.13 -18.60
N THR A 208 2.09 22.80 -18.73
CA THR A 208 2.38 22.16 -20.03
C THR A 208 1.30 22.42 -21.08
N LEU A 209 0.03 22.43 -20.68
CA LEU A 209 -1.08 22.74 -21.59
C LEU A 209 -1.07 24.20 -22.03
N ASP A 210 -0.73 25.13 -21.14
CA ASP A 210 -0.65 26.56 -21.47
C ASP A 210 0.54 26.86 -22.41
N GLU A 211 1.69 26.22 -22.21
CA GLU A 211 2.86 26.33 -23.09
C GLU A 211 2.62 25.73 -24.49
N ALA A 212 1.70 24.77 -24.61
CA ALA A 212 1.35 24.13 -25.88
C ALA A 212 0.35 24.94 -26.72
N LYS A 213 -0.24 26.02 -26.17
CA LYS A 213 -1.12 26.89 -26.94
C LYS A 213 -0.29 27.68 -27.95
N PRO A 214 -0.69 27.73 -29.24
CA PRO A 214 -0.04 28.61 -30.19
C PRO A 214 -0.15 30.06 -29.71
N ALA A 215 0.93 30.83 -29.85
CA ALA A 215 0.88 32.27 -29.61
C ALA A 215 -0.03 32.90 -30.66
N ASP A 216 -1.09 33.58 -30.20
CA ASP A 216 -2.00 34.39 -31.04
C ASP A 216 -1.28 35.60 -31.66
#